data_AF-A0ABD3L4R7-F1
#
_entry.id   AF-A0ABD3L4R7-F1
#
_cell.length_a   1.000
_cell.length_b   1.000
_cell.length_c   1.000
_cell.angle_alpha   90.00
_cell.angle_beta   90.00
_cell.angle_gamma   90.00
#
_symmetry.space_group_name_H-M   'P 1'
#
loop_
_entity.id
_entity.type
_entity.pdbx_description
1 polymer ?
#
loop_
_entity_poly.entity_id
_entity_poly.type
_entity_poly.pdbx_seq_one_letter_code
_entity_poly.pdbx_strand_id
1 'polypeptide(L)' 'VVLDMNLRNLKLSFPTLTSITAMEMDRTYNPWWIGKLLRLEYLRLELPSITNIPSDLDHLCCLKELLLVYCKNL' A
#
# COMPACT_ATOMS: atom_id res chain seq x y z
N VAL A 1 -2.07 -13.91 -9.58
CA VAL A 1 -2.73 -12.59 -9.76
C VAL A 1 -2.00 -11.87 -10.88
N VAL A 2 -2.65 -11.58 -12.00
CA VAL A 2 -2.08 -10.71 -13.03
C VAL A 2 -2.24 -9.28 -12.53
N LEU A 3 -1.12 -8.57 -12.35
CA LEU A 3 -1.15 -7.15 -11.96
C LEU A 3 -1.38 -6.32 -13.22
N ASP A 4 -2.45 -5.55 -13.24
CA ASP A 4 -2.68 -4.59 -14.32
C ASP A 4 -1.73 -3.41 -14.16
N MET A 5 -0.72 -3.35 -15.02
CA MET A 5 0.33 -2.34 -15.01
C MET A 5 -0.14 -0.97 -15.53
N ASN A 6 -1.39 -0.87 -16.02
CA ASN A 6 -2.00 0.38 -16.47
C ASN A 6 -2.89 1.04 -15.42
N LEU A 7 -2.91 0.51 -14.19
CA LEU A 7 -3.66 1.10 -13.09
C LEU A 7 -3.18 2.53 -12.82
N ARG A 8 -4.14 3.46 -12.85
CA ARG A 8 -3.94 4.87 -12.47
C ARG A 8 -4.36 5.17 -11.04
N ASN A 9 -5.24 4.35 -10.48
CA ASN A 9 -5.79 4.52 -9.15
C ASN A 9 -5.67 3.20 -8.39
N LEU A 10 -5.10 3.22 -7.19
CA LEU A 10 -4.99 2.05 -6.34
C LEU A 10 -5.43 2.42 -4.92
N LYS A 11 -6.42 1.67 -4.41
CA LYS A 11 -6.81 1.72 -3.00
C LYS A 11 -6.50 0.37 -2.37
N LEU A 12 -5.56 0.36 -1.43
CA LEU A 12 -5.28 -0.78 -0.56
C LEU A 12 -5.87 -0.48 0.81
N SER A 13 -6.84 -1.28 1.22
CA SER A 13 -7.48 -1.20 2.52
C SER A 13 -7.65 -2.61 3.04
N PHE A 14 -7.18 -2.87 4.25
CA PHE A 14 -7.39 -4.13 4.91
C PHE A 14 -8.43 -3.90 6.01
N PRO A 15 -9.48 -4.74 6.09
CA PRO A 15 -10.49 -4.59 7.12
C PRO A 15 -9.79 -4.62 8.49
N THR A 16 -10.11 -3.66 9.35
CA THR A 16 -9.66 -3.62 10.74
C THR A 16 -10.06 -4.92 11.41
N LEU A 17 -9.10 -5.82 11.57
CA LEU A 17 -9.29 -7.13 12.12
C LEU A 17 -9.55 -6.99 13.61
N THR A 18 -10.74 -7.41 14.04
CA THR A 18 -11.09 -7.63 15.46
C THR A 18 -9.99 -8.49 16.09
N SER A 19 -9.39 -7.98 17.15
CA SER A 19 -8.23 -8.39 17.99
C SER A 19 -7.56 -9.78 17.85
N ILE A 20 -8.20 -10.80 17.29
CA ILE A 20 -7.73 -12.19 17.19
C ILE A 20 -6.86 -12.41 15.93
N THR A 21 -7.15 -11.73 14.83
CA THR A 21 -6.38 -11.82 13.57
C THR A 21 -5.27 -10.76 13.45
N ALA A 22 -5.22 -9.80 14.38
CA ALA A 22 -4.14 -8.82 14.49
C ALA A 22 -2.79 -9.46 14.86
N MET A 23 -2.80 -10.58 15.61
CA MET A 23 -1.59 -11.32 15.99
C MET A 23 -0.91 -12.04 14.81
N GLU A 24 -1.61 -12.28 13.69
CA GLU A 24 -1.01 -12.88 12.49
C GLU A 24 -0.58 -11.84 11.44
N MET A 25 -1.08 -10.60 11.54
CA MET A 25 -0.72 -9.49 10.64
C MET A 25 0.53 -8.72 11.10
N ASP A 26 1.24 -9.23 12.11
CA ASP A 26 2.60 -8.80 12.47
C ASP A 26 3.63 -9.17 11.37
N ARG A 27 3.19 -9.87 10.32
CA ARG A 27 3.93 -9.92 9.06
C ARG A 27 3.80 -8.58 8.39
N THR A 28 4.79 -7.72 8.63
CA THR A 28 5.07 -6.46 7.91
C THR A 28 4.65 -6.56 6.44
N TYR A 29 3.44 -6.11 6.11
CA TYR A 29 2.93 -6.20 4.75
C TYR A 29 3.61 -5.10 3.94
N ASN A 30 4.67 -5.47 3.23
CA ASN A 30 5.41 -4.57 2.36
C ASN A 30 4.98 -4.82 0.89
N PRO A 31 4.17 -3.93 0.29
CA PRO A 31 3.67 -4.10 -1.06
C PRO A 31 4.70 -3.66 -2.12
N TRP A 32 5.82 -4.40 -2.21
CA TRP A 32 6.93 -4.17 -3.15
C TRP A 32 6.48 -4.03 -4.62
N TRP A 33 5.37 -4.67 -5.00
CA TRP A 33 4.83 -4.60 -6.36
C TRP A 33 4.20 -3.24 -6.70
N ILE A 34 3.90 -2.37 -5.72
CA ILE A 34 3.34 -1.04 -6.00
C ILE A 34 4.32 -0.22 -6.85
N GLY A 35 5.63 -0.29 -6.58
CA GLY A 35 6.64 0.42 -7.35
C GLY A 35 6.71 0.03 -8.84
N LYS A 36 6.04 -1.06 -9.23
CA LYS A 36 5.93 -1.48 -10.64
C LYS A 36 4.80 -0.80 -11.40
N LEU A 37 3.89 -0.10 -10.71
CA LEU A 37 2.75 0.59 -11.31
C LEU A 37 3.15 1.98 -11.82
N LEU A 38 4.00 2.03 -12.85
CA LEU A 38 4.60 3.28 -13.35
C LEU A 38 3.58 4.33 -13.82
N ARG A 39 2.34 3.91 -14.13
CA ARG A 39 1.24 4.79 -14.55
C ARG A 39 0.32 5.21 -13.39
N LEU A 40 0.65 4.84 -12.16
CA LEU A 40 -0.17 5.14 -11.00
C LEU A 40 -0.14 6.64 -10.72
N GLU A 41 -1.32 7.25 -10.69
CA GLU A 41 -1.51 8.67 -10.42
C GLU A 41 -2.01 8.91 -8.99
N TYR A 42 -2.81 7.97 -8.45
CA TYR A 42 -3.42 8.08 -7.13
C TYR A 42 -3.24 6.79 -6.32
N LEU A 43 -2.61 6.90 -5.15
CA LEU A 43 -2.38 5.79 -4.23
C LEU A 43 -2.99 6.11 -2.86
N ARG A 44 -3.95 5.28 -2.43
CA ARG A 44 -4.49 5.31 -1.06
C ARG A 44 -4.10 4.05 -0.32
N LEU A 45 -3.34 4.20 0.76
CA LEU A 45 -2.97 3.13 1.68
C LEU A 45 -3.73 3.29 2.98
N GLU A 46 -4.46 2.24 3.36
CA GLU A 46 -5.16 2.14 4.62
C GLU A 46 -4.73 0.85 5.32
N LEU A 47 -3.57 0.94 5.97
CA LEU A 47 -2.84 -0.20 6.50
C LEU A 47 -2.39 0.09 7.94
N PRO A 48 -3.08 -0.46 8.97
CA PRO A 48 -2.71 -0.20 10.36
C PRO A 48 -1.35 -0.77 10.76
N SER A 49 -0.88 -1.82 10.08
CA SER A 49 0.37 -2.52 10.38
C SER A 49 1.52 -2.19 9.42
N ILE A 50 1.37 -1.20 8.52
CA ILE A 50 2.50 -0.81 7.68
C ILE A 50 3.52 -0.04 8.53
N THR A 51 4.77 -0.50 8.53
CA THR A 51 5.88 0.14 9.25
C THR A 51 6.80 0.93 8.33
N ASN A 52 6.80 0.58 7.04
CA ASN A 52 7.66 1.19 6.05
C ASN A 52 6.92 1.28 4.74
N ILE A 53 7.10 2.39 4.03
CA ILE A 53 6.69 2.51 2.66
C ILE A 53 7.74 1.78 1.79
N PRO A 54 7.36 1.00 0.76
CA PRO A 54 8.34 0.37 -0.12
C PRO A 54 9.28 1.42 -0.72
N SER A 55 10.59 1.14 -0.67
CA SER A 55 11.63 1.99 -1.29
C SER A 55 11.41 2.18 -2.80
N ASP A 56 10.71 1.23 -3.44
CA ASP A 56 10.41 1.29 -4.87
C ASP A 56 9.31 2.30 -5.23
N LEU A 57 8.75 3.06 -4.26
CA LEU A 57 7.86 4.18 -4.58
C LEU A 57 8.52 5.27 -5.42
N ASP A 58 9.84 5.39 -5.37
CA ASP A 58 10.59 6.35 -6.18
C ASP A 58 10.39 6.11 -7.69
N HIS A 59 9.98 4.90 -8.08
CA HIS A 59 9.66 4.55 -9.47
C HIS A 59 8.25 5.02 -9.92
N LEU A 60 7.40 5.50 -9.00
CA LEU A 60 6.07 6.00 -9.34
C LEU A 60 6.11 7.43 -9.89
N CYS A 61 6.76 7.62 -11.04
CA CYS A 61 6.97 8.94 -11.63
C CYS A 61 5.67 9.68 -12.01
N CYS A 62 4.56 8.96 -12.17
CA CYS A 62 3.25 9.54 -12.46
C CYS A 62 2.40 9.86 -11.22
N LEU A 63 2.89 9.56 -10.00
CA LEU A 63 2.10 9.71 -8.79
C LEU A 63 1.87 11.20 -8.49
N LYS A 64 0.60 11.56 -8.38
CA LYS A 64 0.14 12.92 -8.05
C LYS A 64 -0.31 13.02 -6.61
N GLU A 65 -0.92 11.95 -6.09
CA GLU A 65 -1.48 11.94 -4.74
C GLU A 65 -1.18 10.62 -4.02
N LEU A 66 -0.61 10.75 -2.82
CA LEU A 66 -0.42 9.67 -1.86
C LEU A 66 -1.22 9.96 -0.61
N LEU A 67 -2.22 9.13 -0.32
CA LEU A 67 -3.04 9.25 0.88
C LEU A 67 -2.76 8.08 1.82
N LEU A 68 -2.21 8.38 2.99
CA LEU A 68 -1.95 7.43 4.06
C LEU A 68 -3.01 7.58 5.14
N VAL A 69 -3.77 6.52 5.37
CA VAL A 69 -4.88 6.49 6.33
C VAL A 69 -4.63 5.39 7.34
N TYR A 70 -4.76 5.71 8.63
CA TYR A 70 -4.53 4.76 9.72
C TYR A 70 -3.16 4.06 9.73
N CYS A 71 -2.13 4.59 9.06
CA CYS A 71 -0.77 4.05 9.04
C CYS A 71 0.01 4.46 10.31
N LYS A 72 -0.35 3.89 11.47
CA LYS A 72 0.14 4.36 12.78
C LYS A 72 1.60 4.01 13.09
N ASN A 73 2.16 3.02 12.41
CA ASN A 73 3.49 2.48 12.69
C ASN A 73 4.55 2.92 11.67
N LEU A 74 4.21 3.86 10.78
CA LEU A 74 5.05 4.35 9.70
C LEU A 74 6.03 5.43 10.16
#